data_AF-A0A8M9P416-F1
#
_entry.id   AF-A0A8M9P416-F1
#
_cell.length_a   1.000
_cell.length_b   1.000
_cell.length_c   1.000
_cell.angle_alpha   90.00
_cell.angle_beta   90.00
_cell.angle_gamma   90.00
#
_symmetry.space_group_name_H-M   'P 1'
#
loop_
_entity.id
_entity.type
_entity.pdbx_description
1 polymer ?
#
loop_
_entity_poly.entity_id
_entity_poly.type
_entity_poly.pdbx_seq_one_letter_code
_entity_poly.pdbx_strand_id
1 'polypeptide(L)'
;MASGGSRCANIIKLLDWQVFENHYVMVMERPSPSMDLEAFLEVSGGVLSEKTAHTIMRQAVYAANVCCYRGVFHRDIKLQNLLVNPDTLEVKLIDFGCGDFMMESAYSLFSGTEAYIPPEFYEKGCYRAKPATVYSLGVLLFTMLHGEFPSAYDLYYLQHDWSKFTLSQECCNMMRACLHENPECRIPLEEMPYHDWSMLEF
;
A
#
# COMPACT_ATOMS: atom_id res chain seq x y z
N MET A 1 -8.21 25.36 9.14
CA MET A 1 -9.56 24.82 8.86
C MET A 1 -9.49 23.39 8.29
N ALA A 2 -8.88 22.42 8.99
CA ALA A 2 -8.62 21.08 8.44
C ALA A 2 -9.47 19.94 9.04
N SER A 3 -10.53 20.23 9.80
CA SER A 3 -11.28 19.21 10.56
C SER A 3 -12.61 18.78 9.94
N GLY A 4 -12.94 19.25 8.73
CA GLY A 4 -14.25 19.02 8.09
C GLY A 4 -14.36 17.78 7.18
N GLY A 5 -13.26 17.07 6.91
CA GLY A 5 -13.30 15.86 6.08
C GLY A 5 -13.95 14.69 6.82
N SER A 6 -14.85 13.95 6.15
CA SER A 6 -15.37 12.65 6.64
C SER A 6 -14.19 11.78 7.08
N ARG A 7 -14.20 11.27 8.32
CA ARG A 7 -13.07 10.55 8.92
C ARG A 7 -12.90 9.18 8.25
N CYS A 8 -11.65 8.75 8.04
CA CYS A 8 -11.33 7.39 7.60
C CYS A 8 -10.67 6.65 8.75
N ALA A 9 -11.22 5.50 9.14
CA ALA A 9 -10.68 4.72 10.25
C ALA A 9 -9.26 4.18 9.97
N ASN A 10 -8.94 3.96 8.69
CA ASN A 10 -7.68 3.37 8.24
C ASN A 10 -6.57 4.37 7.91
N ILE A 11 -6.73 5.65 8.28
CA ILE A 11 -5.67 6.66 8.17
C ILE A 11 -5.46 7.27 9.56
N ILE A 12 -4.20 7.40 9.97
CA ILE A 12 -3.84 7.97 11.27
C ILE A 12 -4.37 9.39 11.41
N LYS A 13 -4.97 9.67 12.56
CA LYS A 13 -5.55 10.98 12.84
C LYS A 13 -4.49 11.94 13.39
N LEU A 14 -4.25 13.03 12.67
CA LEU A 14 -3.64 14.23 13.23
C LEU A 14 -4.65 14.90 14.18
N LEU A 15 -4.29 14.99 15.47
CA LEU A 15 -5.12 15.59 16.52
C LEU A 15 -4.84 17.08 16.67
N ASP A 16 -3.56 17.45 16.65
CA ASP A 16 -3.10 18.83 16.78
C ASP A 16 -1.71 18.98 16.15
N TRP A 17 -1.31 20.21 15.87
CA TRP A 17 0.05 20.52 15.43
C TRP A 17 0.45 21.94 15.86
N GLN A 18 1.74 22.10 16.15
CA GLN A 18 2.32 23.36 16.59
C GLN A 18 3.59 23.66 15.79
N VAL A 19 3.79 24.95 15.52
CA VAL A 19 4.97 25.46 14.82
C VAL A 19 5.86 26.17 15.82
N PHE A 20 7.12 25.80 15.84
CA PHE A 20 8.17 26.48 16.57
C PHE A 20 9.23 26.98 15.58
N GLU A 21 10.15 27.84 16.03
CA GLU A 21 11.14 28.46 15.14
C GLU A 21 11.99 27.44 14.35
N ASN A 22 12.35 26.32 14.98
CA ASN A 22 13.27 25.33 14.41
C ASN A 22 12.67 23.93 14.26
N HIS A 23 11.39 23.74 14.59
CA HIS A 23 10.76 22.42 14.51
C HIS A 23 9.24 22.52 14.45
N TYR A 24 8.63 21.42 14.02
CA TYR A 24 7.19 21.20 14.06
C TYR A 24 6.89 20.10 15.06
N VAL A 25 5.79 20.24 15.80
CA VAL A 25 5.27 19.18 16.66
C VAL A 25 3.93 18.75 16.11
N MET A 26 3.79 17.45 15.84
CA MET A 26 2.53 16.85 15.42
C MET A 26 2.03 15.92 16.52
N VAL A 27 0.81 16.15 17.01
CA VAL A 27 0.13 15.29 17.96
C VAL A 27 -0.81 14.40 17.16
N MET A 28 -0.56 13.10 17.17
CA MET A 28 -1.35 12.11 16.44
C MET A 28 -2.08 11.18 17.40
N GLU A 29 -3.13 10.52 16.91
CA GLU A 29 -3.71 9.39 17.65
C GLU A 29 -2.65 8.30 17.87
N ARG A 30 -2.77 7.56 18.97
CA ARG A 30 -1.90 6.43 19.28
C ARG A 30 -2.72 5.15 19.38
N PRO A 31 -2.82 4.36 18.29
CA PRO A 31 -3.50 3.07 18.32
C PRO A 31 -2.82 2.14 19.34
N SER A 32 -3.59 1.42 20.16
CA SER A 32 -3.06 0.53 21.20
C SER A 32 -4.04 -0.61 21.46
N PRO A 33 -3.60 -1.89 21.41
CA PRO A 33 -2.28 -2.33 20.96
C PRO A 33 -2.07 -2.03 19.46
N SER A 34 -0.84 -1.73 19.06
CA SER A 34 -0.45 -1.65 17.66
C SER A 34 1.06 -1.84 17.47
N MET A 35 1.45 -2.29 16.30
CA MET A 35 2.82 -2.35 15.79
C MET A 35 2.80 -2.11 14.28
N ASP A 36 3.92 -1.76 13.66
CA ASP A 36 3.97 -1.70 12.20
C ASP A 36 3.87 -3.10 11.58
N LEU A 37 3.48 -3.15 10.30
CA LEU A 37 3.22 -4.40 9.60
C LEU A 37 4.51 -5.20 9.31
N GLU A 38 5.69 -4.56 9.31
CA GLU A 38 6.97 -5.28 9.21
C GLU A 38 7.23 -6.07 10.49
N ALA A 39 7.09 -5.43 11.65
CA ALA A 39 7.20 -6.10 12.93
C ALA A 39 6.11 -7.19 13.10
N PHE A 40 4.88 -6.93 12.63
CA PHE A 40 3.81 -7.93 12.63
C PHE A 40 4.14 -9.16 11.75
N LEU A 41 4.73 -8.94 10.57
CA LEU A 41 5.18 -10.01 9.68
C LEU A 41 6.26 -10.86 10.35
N GLU A 42 7.24 -10.22 10.99
CA GLU A 42 8.33 -10.90 11.71
C GLU A 42 7.79 -11.80 12.83
N VAL A 43 6.94 -11.27 13.72
CA VAL A 43 6.38 -12.07 14.84
C VAL A 43 5.40 -13.14 14.37
N SER A 44 4.87 -13.03 13.15
CA SER A 44 4.00 -14.04 12.52
C SER A 44 4.78 -15.17 11.83
N GLY A 45 6.11 -15.15 11.89
CA GLY A 45 6.97 -16.18 11.29
C GLY A 45 7.53 -15.82 9.90
N GLY A 46 7.45 -14.54 9.50
CA GLY A 46 8.03 -14.02 8.27
C GLY A 46 7.14 -14.11 7.03
N VAL A 47 6.01 -14.82 7.10
CA VAL A 47 4.99 -14.89 6.04
C VAL A 47 3.59 -14.86 6.65
N LEU A 48 2.64 -14.23 5.96
CA LEU A 48 1.23 -14.21 6.37
C LEU A 48 0.41 -15.19 5.54
N SER A 49 -0.64 -15.73 6.18
CA SER A 49 -1.66 -16.48 5.45
C SER A 49 -2.40 -15.57 4.46
N GLU A 50 -2.93 -16.16 3.39
CA GLU A 50 -3.74 -15.43 2.41
C GLU A 50 -4.92 -14.70 3.06
N LYS A 51 -5.58 -15.35 4.03
CA LYS A 51 -6.69 -14.75 4.81
C LYS A 51 -6.25 -13.51 5.59
N THR A 52 -5.10 -13.57 6.25
CA THR A 52 -4.55 -12.44 7.02
C THR A 52 -4.15 -11.30 6.09
N ALA A 53 -3.43 -11.62 5.01
CA ALA A 53 -3.04 -10.65 3.99
C ALA A 53 -4.25 -9.99 3.33
N HIS A 54 -5.32 -10.75 3.06
CA HIS A 54 -6.59 -10.24 2.52
C HIS A 54 -7.24 -9.21 3.43
N THR A 55 -7.35 -9.52 4.72
CA THR A 55 -7.92 -8.61 5.73
C THR A 55 -7.15 -7.29 5.83
N ILE A 56 -5.83 -7.37 5.77
CA ILE A 56 -4.94 -6.20 5.83
C ILE A 56 -5.03 -5.40 4.53
N MET A 57 -4.95 -6.06 3.38
CA MET A 57 -4.99 -5.41 2.07
C MET A 57 -6.29 -4.64 1.83
N ARG A 58 -7.44 -5.19 2.22
CA ARG A 58 -8.72 -4.49 2.08
C ARG A 58 -8.70 -3.12 2.76
N GLN A 59 -8.09 -3.03 3.93
CA GLN A 59 -7.97 -1.79 4.69
C GLN A 59 -6.91 -0.85 4.11
N ALA A 60 -5.77 -1.38 3.66
CA ALA A 60 -4.73 -0.59 2.99
C ALA A 60 -5.22 0.02 1.66
N VAL A 61 -5.92 -0.78 0.84
CA VAL A 61 -6.55 -0.34 -0.42
C VAL A 61 -7.62 0.73 -0.15
N TYR A 62 -8.42 0.56 0.90
CA TYR A 62 -9.40 1.57 1.30
C TYR A 62 -8.73 2.89 1.73
N ALA A 63 -7.67 2.83 2.55
CA ALA A 63 -6.90 4.01 2.93
C ALA A 63 -6.29 4.72 1.72
N ALA A 64 -5.71 3.97 0.77
CA ALA A 64 -5.16 4.50 -0.47
C ALA A 64 -6.22 5.20 -1.33
N ASN A 65 -7.38 4.56 -1.53
CA ASN A 65 -8.51 5.16 -2.25
C ASN A 65 -8.99 6.46 -1.60
N VAL A 66 -9.08 6.49 -0.26
CA VAL A 66 -9.45 7.72 0.47
C VAL A 66 -8.41 8.82 0.29
N CYS A 67 -7.11 8.50 0.30
CA CYS A 67 -6.06 9.49 0.02
C CYS A 67 -6.25 10.09 -1.37
N CYS A 68 -6.37 9.25 -2.41
CA CYS A 68 -6.56 9.69 -3.78
C CYS A 68 -7.85 10.49 -3.96
N TYR A 69 -8.97 10.06 -3.36
CA TYR A 69 -10.24 10.79 -3.38
C TYR A 69 -10.12 12.20 -2.77
N ARG A 70 -9.25 12.36 -1.78
CA ARG A 70 -8.96 13.66 -1.15
C ARG A 70 -7.87 14.47 -1.86
N GLY A 71 -7.40 14.02 -3.02
CA GLY A 71 -6.35 14.69 -3.78
C GLY A 71 -4.97 14.55 -3.14
N VAL A 72 -4.72 13.49 -2.36
CA VAL A 72 -3.43 13.21 -1.71
C VAL A 72 -2.81 11.96 -2.31
N PHE A 73 -1.56 12.07 -2.72
CA PHE A 73 -0.72 10.96 -3.12
C PHE A 73 0.27 10.64 -2.00
N HIS A 74 0.14 9.47 -1.37
CA HIS A 74 0.98 9.08 -0.23
C HIS A 74 2.45 8.84 -0.60
N ARG A 75 2.70 8.27 -1.78
CA ARG A 75 4.02 7.85 -2.32
C ARG A 75 4.81 6.78 -1.58
N ASP A 76 4.54 6.54 -0.30
CA ASP A 76 5.34 5.59 0.50
C ASP A 76 4.48 4.57 1.27
N ILE A 77 3.50 3.94 0.61
CA ILE A 77 2.72 2.84 1.21
C ILE A 77 3.60 1.59 1.22
N LYS A 78 3.94 1.10 2.43
CA LYS A 78 4.84 -0.03 2.68
C LYS A 78 4.53 -0.65 4.05
N LEU A 79 5.21 -1.76 4.37
CA LEU A 79 5.03 -2.47 5.65
C LEU A 79 5.22 -1.53 6.86
N GLN A 80 6.28 -0.73 6.88
CA GLN A 80 6.60 0.16 8.00
C GLN A 80 5.60 1.31 8.20
N ASN A 81 4.87 1.67 7.15
CA ASN A 81 3.90 2.78 7.19
C ASN A 81 2.46 2.30 7.41
N LEU A 82 2.25 1.04 7.77
CA LEU A 82 0.96 0.49 8.15
C LEU A 82 1.03 -0.03 9.58
N LEU A 83 0.33 0.64 10.50
CA LEU A 83 0.12 0.10 11.85
C LEU A 83 -0.98 -0.93 11.82
N VAL A 84 -0.78 -2.05 12.52
CA VAL A 84 -1.74 -3.14 12.68
C VAL A 84 -1.94 -3.42 14.16
N ASN A 85 -3.20 -3.61 14.56
CA ASN A 85 -3.52 -4.20 15.86
C ASN A 85 -3.36 -5.73 15.76
N PRO A 86 -2.45 -6.36 16.52
CA PRO A 86 -2.17 -7.80 16.38
C PRO A 86 -3.36 -8.70 16.76
N ASP A 87 -4.31 -8.20 17.56
CA ASP A 87 -5.47 -8.97 18.02
C ASP A 87 -6.66 -8.84 17.05
N THR A 88 -6.85 -7.65 16.47
CA THR A 88 -8.05 -7.35 15.64
C THR A 88 -7.75 -7.23 14.15
N LEU A 89 -6.48 -7.15 13.76
CA LEU A 89 -6.00 -6.84 12.41
C LEU A 89 -6.50 -5.48 11.86
N GLU A 90 -6.93 -4.56 12.73
CA GLU A 90 -7.25 -3.20 12.31
C GLU A 90 -5.99 -2.48 11.81
N VAL A 91 -6.06 -1.89 10.62
CA VAL A 91 -4.93 -1.27 9.93
C VAL A 91 -5.10 0.25 9.87
N LYS A 92 -4.00 1.00 10.10
CA LYS A 92 -3.91 2.44 9.90
C LYS A 92 -2.66 2.83 9.11
N LEU A 93 -2.86 3.54 8.00
CA LEU A 93 -1.80 4.20 7.24
C LEU A 93 -1.24 5.40 8.01
N ILE A 94 0.08 5.43 8.16
CA ILE A 94 0.85 6.48 8.82
C ILE A 94 1.89 7.07 7.85
N ASP A 95 2.56 8.13 8.32
CA ASP A 95 3.71 8.78 7.65
C ASP A 95 3.46 9.30 6.23
N PHE A 96 2.88 10.49 6.18
CA PHE A 96 2.68 11.26 4.95
C PHE A 96 3.90 12.15 4.60
N GLY A 97 5.08 11.90 5.17
CA GLY A 97 6.28 12.73 4.95
C GLY A 97 6.76 12.71 3.50
N CYS A 98 6.53 11.59 2.80
CA CYS A 98 6.76 11.48 1.36
C CYS A 98 5.57 11.94 0.53
N GLY A 99 4.45 12.39 1.12
CA GLY A 99 3.23 12.70 0.39
C GLY A 99 3.34 13.89 -0.57
N ASP A 100 2.40 14.00 -1.50
CA ASP A 100 2.20 15.18 -2.35
C ASP A 100 0.71 15.39 -2.65
N PHE A 101 0.35 16.55 -3.16
CA PHE A 101 -0.95 16.74 -3.81
C PHE A 101 -1.00 15.94 -5.10
N MET A 102 -2.13 15.31 -5.36
CA MET A 102 -2.35 14.52 -6.55
C MET A 102 -2.44 15.43 -7.78
N MET A 103 -1.57 15.18 -8.76
CA MET A 103 -1.54 15.87 -10.04
C MET A 103 -2.06 14.93 -11.13
N GLU A 104 -2.67 15.51 -12.16
CA GLU A 104 -3.02 14.75 -13.38
C GLU A 104 -1.78 14.47 -14.23
N SER A 105 -0.77 15.33 -14.16
CA SER A 105 0.52 15.17 -14.82
C SER A 105 1.37 14.08 -14.17
N ALA A 106 2.34 13.56 -14.93
CA ALA A 106 3.33 12.65 -14.38
C ALA A 106 4.28 13.36 -13.40
N TYR A 107 4.75 12.61 -12.41
CA TYR A 107 5.80 13.01 -11.49
C TYR A 107 7.14 12.58 -12.09
N SER A 108 8.13 13.48 -12.09
CA SER A 108 9.49 13.20 -12.58
C SER A 108 10.54 13.10 -11.46
N LEU A 109 10.13 13.33 -10.20
CA LEU A 109 10.94 13.15 -9.01
C LEU A 109 10.32 12.06 -8.15
N PHE A 110 11.12 11.06 -7.82
CA PHE A 110 10.71 10.01 -6.90
C PHE A 110 10.89 10.46 -5.45
N SER A 111 9.94 10.05 -4.61
CA SER A 111 9.99 10.14 -3.16
C SER A 111 9.33 8.88 -2.61
N GLY A 112 9.92 8.28 -1.59
CA GLY A 112 9.48 7.00 -1.02
C GLY A 112 10.61 5.97 -0.96
N THR A 113 10.24 4.71 -0.80
CA THR A 113 11.18 3.59 -0.62
C THR A 113 11.53 2.92 -1.94
N GLU A 114 12.83 2.80 -2.23
CA GLU A 114 13.32 2.33 -3.54
C GLU A 114 12.80 0.95 -3.97
N ALA A 115 12.63 0.02 -3.02
CA ALA A 115 12.10 -1.32 -3.28
C ALA A 115 10.65 -1.32 -3.79
N TYR A 116 9.92 -0.21 -3.64
CA TYR A 116 8.55 -0.03 -4.11
C TYR A 116 8.46 0.82 -5.40
N ILE A 117 9.59 1.26 -5.97
CA ILE A 117 9.60 2.05 -7.21
C ILE A 117 8.94 1.25 -8.34
N PRO A 118 7.94 1.83 -9.03
CA PRO A 118 7.34 1.18 -10.18
C PRO A 118 8.29 1.21 -11.39
N PRO A 119 8.34 0.14 -12.22
CA PRO A 119 9.34 -0.05 -13.27
C PRO A 119 9.39 1.11 -14.29
N GLU A 120 8.24 1.72 -14.60
CA GLU A 120 8.16 2.83 -15.55
C GLU A 120 8.98 4.05 -15.12
N PHE A 121 9.26 4.22 -13.83
CA PHE A 121 10.12 5.32 -13.38
C PHE A 121 11.58 5.09 -13.77
N TYR A 122 12.07 3.85 -13.71
CA TYR A 122 13.43 3.52 -14.16
C TYR A 122 13.56 3.65 -15.69
N GLU A 123 12.52 3.26 -16.43
CA GLU A 123 12.53 3.28 -17.88
C GLU A 123 12.34 4.68 -18.47
N LYS A 124 11.42 5.47 -17.88
CA LYS A 124 10.93 6.73 -18.47
C LYS A 124 11.27 7.96 -17.63
N GLY A 125 11.79 7.77 -16.41
CA GLY A 125 12.04 8.86 -15.47
C GLY A 125 10.77 9.51 -14.94
N CYS A 126 9.59 8.90 -15.14
CA CYS A 126 8.33 9.46 -14.67
C CYS A 126 7.28 8.38 -14.37
N TYR A 127 6.31 8.74 -13.52
CA TYR A 127 5.21 7.86 -13.12
C TYR A 127 3.94 8.66 -12.79
N ARG A 128 2.80 7.98 -12.71
CA ARG A 128 1.50 8.58 -12.34
C ARG A 128 1.06 8.07 -10.97
N ALA A 129 0.39 8.93 -10.20
CA ALA A 129 0.06 8.65 -8.81
C ALA A 129 -0.70 7.33 -8.59
N LYS A 130 -1.81 7.12 -9.32
CA LYS A 130 -2.66 5.93 -9.12
C LYS A 130 -1.97 4.62 -9.56
N PRO A 131 -1.40 4.49 -10.78
CA PRO A 131 -0.70 3.26 -11.17
C PRO A 131 0.52 2.93 -10.31
N ALA A 132 1.23 3.93 -9.79
CA ALA A 132 2.35 3.73 -8.86
C ALA A 132 1.87 3.27 -7.47
N THR A 133 0.74 3.80 -7.00
CA THR A 133 0.10 3.36 -5.75
C THR A 133 -0.33 1.90 -5.85
N VAL A 134 -0.95 1.52 -6.98
CA VAL A 134 -1.34 0.12 -7.26
C VAL A 134 -0.14 -0.80 -7.28
N TYR A 135 0.95 -0.40 -7.93
CA TYR A 135 2.19 -1.18 -7.93
C TYR A 135 2.73 -1.38 -6.50
N SER A 136 2.77 -0.31 -5.69
CA SER A 136 3.24 -0.38 -4.30
C SER A 136 2.36 -1.32 -3.46
N LEU A 137 1.04 -1.30 -3.65
CA LEU A 137 0.09 -2.23 -3.03
C LEU A 137 0.31 -3.68 -3.50
N GLY A 138 0.68 -3.89 -4.76
CA GLY A 138 1.07 -5.20 -5.28
C GLY A 138 2.35 -5.73 -4.63
N VAL A 139 3.38 -4.89 -4.49
CA VAL A 139 4.63 -5.23 -3.80
C VAL A 139 4.35 -5.56 -2.34
N LEU A 140 3.50 -4.76 -1.68
CA LEU A 140 3.07 -5.00 -0.31
C LEU A 140 2.39 -6.37 -0.15
N LEU A 141 1.42 -6.70 -1.01
CA LEU A 141 0.73 -7.99 -1.00
C LEU A 141 1.71 -9.15 -1.21
N PHE A 142 2.59 -9.05 -2.22
CA PHE A 142 3.60 -10.07 -2.49
C PHE A 142 4.49 -10.30 -1.28
N THR A 143 4.99 -9.23 -0.68
CA THR A 143 5.94 -9.28 0.45
C THR A 143 5.28 -9.87 1.70
N MET A 144 4.01 -9.58 1.96
CA MET A 144 3.28 -10.23 3.06
C MET A 144 3.16 -11.75 2.87
N LEU A 145 2.98 -12.22 1.63
CA LEU A 145 2.73 -13.63 1.34
C LEU A 145 4.02 -14.46 1.21
N HIS A 146 5.14 -13.84 0.84
CA HIS A 146 6.40 -14.52 0.57
C HIS A 146 7.54 -14.15 1.52
N GLY A 147 7.38 -13.09 2.32
CA GLY A 147 8.39 -12.63 3.28
C GLY A 147 9.55 -11.85 2.65
N GLU A 148 9.55 -11.70 1.33
CA GLU A 148 10.58 -11.00 0.56
C GLU A 148 9.96 -10.19 -0.59
N PHE A 149 10.71 -9.22 -1.10
CA PHE A 149 10.29 -8.43 -2.26
C PHE A 149 10.26 -9.30 -3.53
N PRO A 150 9.36 -9.01 -4.48
CA PRO A 150 9.30 -9.78 -5.72
C PRO A 150 10.58 -9.61 -6.53
N SER A 151 11.25 -10.73 -6.84
CA SER A 151 12.39 -10.72 -7.76
C SER A 151 11.92 -10.58 -9.22
N ALA A 152 12.84 -10.28 -10.13
CA ALA A 152 12.56 -10.30 -11.56
C ALA A 152 12.02 -11.66 -12.04
N TYR A 153 12.46 -12.76 -11.40
CA TYR A 153 11.96 -14.10 -11.68
C TYR A 153 10.51 -14.27 -11.22
N ASP A 154 10.16 -13.76 -10.04
CA ASP A 154 8.79 -13.84 -9.53
C ASP A 154 7.82 -13.03 -10.39
N LEU A 155 8.22 -11.81 -10.78
CA LEU A 155 7.46 -10.97 -11.69
C LEU A 155 7.24 -11.66 -13.05
N TYR A 156 8.25 -12.33 -13.59
CA TYR A 156 8.12 -13.10 -14.82
C TYR A 156 7.09 -14.24 -14.68
N TYR A 157 7.20 -15.08 -13.65
CA TYR A 157 6.26 -16.18 -13.43
C TYR A 157 4.84 -15.69 -13.17
N LEU A 158 4.68 -14.61 -12.41
CA LEU A 158 3.38 -14.01 -12.14
C LEU A 158 2.63 -13.57 -13.42
N GLN A 159 3.34 -13.26 -14.51
CA GLN A 159 2.71 -12.93 -15.79
C GLN A 159 2.42 -14.16 -16.68
N HIS A 160 3.10 -15.28 -16.48
CA HIS A 160 3.12 -16.41 -17.43
C HIS A 160 2.64 -17.75 -16.85
N ASP A 161 3.01 -18.07 -15.61
CA ASP A 161 2.72 -19.36 -14.97
C ASP A 161 2.66 -19.21 -13.44
N TRP A 162 1.49 -19.50 -12.88
CA TRP A 162 1.25 -19.39 -11.44
C TRP A 162 1.55 -20.68 -10.66
N SER A 163 1.97 -21.77 -11.32
CA SER A 163 2.26 -23.05 -10.68
C SER A 163 3.32 -22.97 -9.58
N LYS A 164 4.17 -21.93 -9.61
CA LYS A 164 5.15 -21.62 -8.57
C LYS A 164 4.51 -21.18 -7.25
N PHE A 165 3.34 -20.55 -7.29
CA PHE A 165 2.71 -19.94 -6.13
C PHE A 165 1.70 -20.91 -5.49
N THR A 166 1.81 -21.12 -4.18
CA THR A 166 0.89 -21.95 -3.41
C THR A 166 -0.28 -21.12 -2.86
N LEU A 167 -0.88 -20.29 -3.71
CA LEU A 167 -1.94 -19.32 -3.37
C LEU A 167 -3.18 -19.58 -4.23
N SER A 168 -4.31 -18.98 -3.85
CA SER A 168 -5.51 -19.02 -4.70
C SER A 168 -5.25 -18.43 -6.09
N GLN A 169 -6.03 -18.88 -7.07
CA GLN A 169 -5.98 -18.35 -8.44
C GLN A 169 -6.31 -16.85 -8.44
N GLU A 170 -7.26 -16.44 -7.60
CA GLU A 170 -7.70 -15.07 -7.40
C GLU A 170 -6.57 -14.22 -6.82
N CYS A 171 -5.82 -14.71 -5.83
CA CYS A 171 -4.69 -13.99 -5.23
C CYS A 171 -3.56 -13.77 -6.24
N CYS A 172 -3.19 -14.82 -6.98
CA CYS A 172 -2.21 -14.71 -8.06
C CYS A 172 -2.68 -13.71 -9.13
N ASN A 173 -3.97 -13.71 -9.46
CA ASN A 173 -4.53 -12.76 -10.40
C ASN A 173 -4.47 -11.31 -9.88
N MET A 174 -4.77 -11.07 -8.61
CA MET A 174 -4.65 -9.75 -7.98
C MET A 174 -3.21 -9.23 -8.02
N MET A 175 -2.25 -10.08 -7.60
CA MET A 175 -0.83 -9.71 -7.66
C MET A 175 -0.41 -9.40 -9.09
N ARG A 176 -0.80 -10.23 -10.07
CA ARG A 176 -0.52 -9.98 -11.50
C ARG A 176 -1.10 -8.66 -11.99
N ALA A 177 -2.34 -8.36 -11.61
CA ALA A 177 -3.04 -7.14 -12.01
C ALA A 177 -2.40 -5.89 -11.39
N CYS A 178 -1.76 -6.00 -10.23
CA CYS A 178 -1.06 -4.88 -9.60
C CYS A 178 0.39 -4.71 -10.13
N LEU A 179 1.10 -5.83 -10.30
CA LEU A 179 2.53 -5.90 -10.63
C LEU A 179 2.81 -6.02 -12.13
N HIS A 180 1.91 -5.52 -12.96
CA HIS A 180 2.15 -5.46 -14.40
C HIS A 180 3.21 -4.40 -14.73
N GLU A 181 4.14 -4.72 -15.64
CA GLU A 181 5.23 -3.82 -16.06
C GLU A 181 4.68 -2.53 -16.69
N ASN A 182 3.81 -2.66 -17.69
CA ASN A 182 3.07 -1.51 -18.24
C ASN A 182 2.03 -0.98 -17.22
N PRO A 183 2.15 0.27 -16.74
CA PRO A 183 1.20 0.86 -15.79
C PRO A 183 -0.24 0.96 -16.32
N GLU A 184 -0.44 1.08 -17.63
CA GLU A 184 -1.77 1.16 -18.25
C GLU A 184 -2.50 -0.20 -18.28
N CYS A 185 -1.77 -1.30 -18.02
CA CYS A 185 -2.34 -2.63 -17.88
C CYS A 185 -2.58 -3.02 -16.42
N ARG A 186 -2.21 -2.15 -15.45
CA ARG A 186 -2.50 -2.38 -14.04
C ARG A 186 -3.97 -2.14 -13.76
N ILE A 187 -4.54 -2.89 -12.82
CA ILE A 187 -5.89 -2.63 -12.31
C ILE A 187 -5.99 -1.19 -11.79
N PRO A 188 -7.05 -0.43 -12.15
CA PRO A 188 -7.30 0.87 -11.55
C PRO A 188 -7.46 0.76 -10.02
N LEU A 189 -6.93 1.74 -9.27
CA LEU A 189 -6.97 1.72 -7.80
C LEU A 189 -8.41 1.62 -7.26
N GLU A 190 -9.35 2.26 -7.93
CA GLU A 190 -10.77 2.27 -7.60
C GLU A 190 -11.45 0.93 -7.88
N GLU A 191 -10.88 0.10 -8.74
CA GLU A 191 -11.40 -1.21 -9.12
C GLU A 191 -10.86 -2.34 -8.24
N MET A 192 -9.73 -2.13 -7.55
CA MET A 192 -9.14 -3.11 -6.63
C MET A 192 -10.14 -3.70 -5.61
N PRO A 193 -11.06 -2.92 -4.99
CA PRO A 193 -12.06 -3.48 -4.07
C PRO A 193 -13.04 -4.47 -4.72
N TYR A 194 -13.22 -4.42 -6.04
CA TYR A 194 -14.17 -5.24 -6.80
C TYR A 194 -13.51 -6.41 -7.55
N HIS A 195 -12.19 -6.51 -7.49
CA HIS A 195 -11.46 -7.66 -8.03
C HIS A 195 -11.87 -8.95 -7.29
N ASP A 196 -11.93 -10.08 -8.00
CA ASP A 196 -12.40 -11.38 -7.48
C ASP A 196 -11.78 -11.75 -6.13
N TRP A 197 -10.45 -11.60 -6.00
CA TRP A 197 -9.75 -11.80 -4.73
C TRP A 197 -10.27 -10.94 -3.58
N SER A 198 -10.49 -9.64 -3.80
CA SER A 198 -11.00 -8.72 -2.79
C SER A 198 -12.43 -9.06 -2.34
N MET A 199 -13.19 -9.72 -3.22
CA MET A 199 -14.57 -10.14 -3.01
C MET A 199 -14.70 -11.51 -2.34
N LEU A 200 -13.60 -12.24 -2.15
CA LEU A 200 -13.60 -13.49 -1.39
C LEU A 200 -14.04 -13.27 0.07
N GLU A 201 -14.79 -14.23 0.60
CA GLU A 201 -15.13 -14.34 2.03
C GLU A 201 -14.27 -15.43 2.67
N PHE A 202 -13.56 -15.09 3.75
CA PHE A 202 -12.62 -15.97 4.44
C PHE A 202 -13.05 -16.34 5.86
#